data_AF-A0A2W1JQX8-F1
#
_entry.id   AF-A0A2W1JQX8-F1
#
_cell.length_a   1.000
_cell.length_b   1.000
_cell.length_c   1.000
_cell.angle_alpha   90.00
_cell.angle_beta   90.00
_cell.angle_gamma   90.00
#
_symmetry.space_group_name_H-M   'P 1'
#
loop_
_entity.id
_entity.type
_entity.pdbx_description
1 polymer ?
#
loop_
_entity_poly.entity_id
_entity_poly.type
_entity_poly.pdbx_seq_one_letter_code
_entity_poly.pdbx_strand_id
1 'polypeptide(L)'
;MGLSREEILKKLHLAISTDKIDETVKDYSKRFGASPCSVINGEYALWRTESLNISIRYDANAPGALRHLGWEDASAPEFSEETDVNGIVWERFSAQHQADEINALWPSATYQPEL
;
A
#
# COMPACT_ATOMS: atom_id res chain seq x y z
N MET A 1 7.62 -9.98 -30.64
CA MET A 1 7.46 -8.65 -30.04
C MET A 1 7.80 -8.80 -28.57
N GLY A 2 9.07 -8.62 -28.22
CA GLY A 2 9.52 -8.67 -26.83
C GLY A 2 9.20 -7.34 -26.17
N LEU A 3 8.59 -7.38 -24.99
CA LEU A 3 8.41 -6.21 -24.14
C LEU A 3 9.80 -5.61 -23.89
N SER A 4 9.99 -4.33 -24.25
CA SER A 4 11.22 -3.62 -23.96
C SER A 4 11.41 -3.54 -22.44
N ARG A 5 12.65 -3.73 -21.99
CA ARG A 5 13.09 -3.88 -20.60
C ARG A 5 12.92 -2.64 -19.69
N GLU A 6 12.01 -1.76 -20.07
CA GLU A 6 11.36 -0.72 -19.24
C GLU A 6 9.85 -0.99 -19.26
N GLU A 7 9.45 -2.20 -18.87
CA GLU A 7 8.18 -2.35 -18.18
C GLU A 7 8.33 -1.48 -16.92
N ILE A 8 7.65 -0.34 -16.87
CA ILE A 8 7.57 0.50 -15.67
C ILE A 8 7.19 -0.45 -14.52
N LEU A 9 8.16 -0.73 -13.64
CA LEU A 9 8.07 -1.83 -12.67
C LEU A 9 6.90 -1.56 -11.72
N LYS A 10 5.75 -2.19 -12.00
CA LYS A 10 4.60 -2.15 -11.11
C LYS A 10 4.98 -2.87 -9.83
N LYS A 11 4.61 -2.28 -8.69
CA LYS A 11 4.77 -2.91 -7.39
C LYS A 11 3.46 -3.53 -6.98
N LEU A 12 3.51 -4.78 -6.52
CA LEU A 12 2.31 -5.43 -6.02
C LEU A 12 1.82 -4.65 -4.79
N HIS A 13 0.59 -4.15 -4.85
CA HIS A 13 -0.07 -3.53 -3.73
C HIS A 13 -0.83 -4.57 -2.90
N LEU A 14 -0.65 -4.52 -1.58
CA LEU A 14 -1.35 -5.36 -0.61
C LEU A 14 -1.75 -4.52 0.60
N ALA A 15 -3.05 -4.43 0.87
CA ALA A 15 -3.59 -3.76 2.05
C ALA A 15 -4.22 -4.78 3.00
N ILE A 16 -3.74 -4.82 4.24
CA ILE A 16 -4.20 -5.74 5.27
C ILE A 16 -4.74 -4.96 6.47
N SER A 17 -5.78 -5.46 7.13
CA SER A 17 -6.22 -4.93 8.42
C SER A 17 -5.46 -5.55 9.59
N THR A 18 -5.29 -4.81 10.68
CA THR A 18 -4.73 -5.33 11.93
C THR A 18 -5.37 -4.63 13.12
N ASP A 19 -5.43 -5.30 14.27
CA ASP A 19 -5.78 -4.69 15.55
C ASP A 19 -4.53 -4.32 16.38
N LYS A 20 -3.33 -4.60 15.85
CA LYS A 20 -2.05 -4.50 16.57
C LYS A 20 -1.02 -3.72 15.75
N ILE A 21 -1.25 -2.43 15.53
CA ILE A 21 -0.41 -1.60 14.65
C ILE A 21 1.07 -1.67 15.01
N ASP A 22 1.44 -1.36 16.26
CA ASP A 22 2.85 -1.31 16.68
C ASP A 22 3.56 -2.67 16.60
N GLU A 23 2.86 -3.75 16.94
CA GLU A 23 3.40 -5.12 16.84
C GLU A 23 3.57 -5.52 15.37
N THR A 24 2.59 -5.19 14.53
CA THR A 24 2.63 -5.46 13.09
C THR A 24 3.74 -4.66 12.43
N VAL A 25 3.94 -3.40 12.81
CA VAL A 25 5.05 -2.57 12.31
C VAL A 25 6.39 -3.22 12.61
N LYS A 26 6.60 -3.70 13.85
CA LYS A 26 7.85 -4.39 14.23
C LYS A 26 8.04 -5.70 13.46
N ASP A 27 7.00 -6.52 13.33
CA ASP A 27 7.09 -7.80 12.61
C ASP A 27 7.33 -7.60 11.11
N TYR A 28 6.52 -6.77 10.45
CA TYR A 28 6.59 -6.57 9.01
C TYR A 28 7.88 -5.87 8.61
N SER A 29 8.35 -4.88 9.39
CA SER A 29 9.65 -4.25 9.10
C SER A 29 10.81 -5.25 9.17
N LYS A 30 10.75 -6.22 10.10
CA LYS A 30 11.73 -7.30 10.17
C LYS A 30 11.64 -8.24 8.97
N ARG A 31 10.42 -8.60 8.54
CA ARG A 31 10.18 -9.50 7.40
C ARG A 31 10.59 -8.87 6.08
N PHE A 32 10.32 -7.58 5.90
CA PHE A 32 10.65 -6.85 4.69
C PHE A 32 12.08 -6.32 4.68
N GLY A 33 12.76 -6.32 5.83
CA GLY A 33 14.10 -5.76 5.95
C GLY A 33 14.13 -4.23 5.73
N ALA A 34 12.99 -3.56 5.93
CA ALA A 34 12.81 -2.14 5.67
C ALA A 34 11.88 -1.50 6.70
N SER A 35 12.17 -0.26 7.08
CA SER A 35 11.25 0.55 7.88
C SER A 35 10.05 1.01 7.03
N PRO A 36 8.88 1.25 7.62
CA PRO A 36 7.78 1.88 6.91
C PRO A 36 8.18 3.29 6.45
N CYS A 37 7.76 3.66 5.24
CA CYS A 37 7.94 5.01 4.68
C CYS A 37 6.86 5.98 5.15
N SER A 38 5.76 5.49 5.74
CA SER A 38 4.75 6.30 6.42
C SER A 38 4.18 5.53 7.61
N VAL A 39 4.00 6.21 8.74
CA VAL A 39 3.39 5.65 9.96
C VAL A 39 2.44 6.68 10.56
N ILE A 40 1.21 6.26 10.80
CA ILE A 40 0.22 7.00 11.58
C ILE A 40 -0.02 6.21 12.86
N ASN A 41 0.31 6.83 13.99
CA ASN A 41 0.32 6.16 15.28
C ASN A 41 -1.04 5.50 15.60
N GLY A 42 -1.03 4.19 15.83
CA GLY A 42 -2.23 3.42 16.15
C GLY A 42 -3.21 3.21 14.99
N GLU A 43 -2.94 3.72 13.79
CA GLU A 43 -3.93 3.72 12.69
C GLU A 43 -3.43 3.10 11.39
N TYR A 44 -2.19 3.37 10.98
CA TYR A 44 -1.73 3.00 9.64
C TYR A 44 -0.21 2.88 9.54
N ALA A 45 0.27 2.00 8.67
CA ALA A 45 1.66 2.02 8.23
C ALA A 45 1.80 1.55 6.77
N LEU A 46 2.78 2.08 6.06
CA LEU A 46 3.07 1.79 4.65
C LEU A 46 4.55 1.45 4.46
N TRP A 47 4.80 0.32 3.81
CA TRP A 47 6.11 -0.07 3.30
C TRP A 47 6.10 0.00 1.79
N ARG A 48 7.20 0.48 1.23
CA ARG A 48 7.47 0.44 -0.20
C ARG A 48 8.87 -0.12 -0.41
N THR A 49 8.98 -1.15 -1.23
CA THR A 49 10.25 -1.75 -1.66
C THR A 49 10.38 -1.61 -3.18
N GLU A 50 11.37 -2.26 -3.78
CA GLU A 50 11.52 -2.32 -5.24
C GLU A 50 10.32 -2.97 -5.93
N SER A 51 9.68 -3.97 -5.30
CA SER A 51 8.63 -4.79 -5.91
C SER A 51 7.31 -4.81 -5.15
N LEU A 52 7.25 -4.23 -3.95
CA LEU A 52 6.09 -4.28 -3.07
C LEU A 52 5.65 -2.89 -2.62
N ASN A 53 4.33 -2.68 -2.54
CA ASN A 53 3.67 -1.61 -1.80
C ASN A 53 2.74 -2.30 -0.80
N ILE A 54 3.07 -2.29 0.49
CA ILE A 54 2.27 -2.99 1.51
C ILE A 54 1.81 -1.99 2.54
N SER A 55 0.51 -1.98 2.81
CA SER A 55 -0.07 -1.15 3.86
C SER A 55 -0.83 -1.97 4.88
N ILE A 56 -0.84 -1.48 6.12
CA ILE A 56 -1.71 -1.97 7.16
C ILE A 56 -2.59 -0.84 7.68
N ARG A 57 -3.84 -1.16 8.02
CA ARG A 57 -4.77 -0.21 8.66
C ARG A 57 -5.41 -0.83 9.89
N TYR A 58 -5.64 -0.02 10.92
CA TYR A 58 -6.32 -0.47 12.12
C TYR A 58 -7.77 -0.87 11.79
N ASP A 59 -8.14 -2.10 12.13
CA ASP A 59 -9.53 -2.57 12.13
C ASP A 59 -9.68 -3.73 13.12
N ALA A 60 -10.37 -3.45 14.23
CA ALA A 60 -10.64 -4.44 15.27
C ALA A 60 -11.69 -5.49 14.88
N ASN A 61 -12.50 -5.23 13.85
CA ASN A 61 -13.57 -6.14 13.45
C ASN A 61 -13.09 -7.24 12.50
N ALA A 62 -11.97 -7.01 11.80
CA ALA A 62 -11.44 -7.92 10.80
C ALA A 62 -9.90 -8.00 10.83
N PRO A 63 -9.26 -8.33 11.96
CA PRO A 63 -7.80 -8.38 12.04
C PRO A 63 -7.23 -9.47 11.12
N GLY A 64 -6.17 -9.14 10.38
CA GLY A 64 -5.50 -10.03 9.43
C GLY A 64 -6.25 -10.22 8.10
N ALA A 65 -7.37 -9.52 7.87
CA ALA A 65 -8.10 -9.63 6.62
C ALA A 65 -7.40 -8.86 5.49
N LEU A 66 -7.51 -9.41 4.28
CA LEU A 66 -7.17 -8.69 3.06
C LEU A 66 -8.25 -7.64 2.79
N ARG A 67 -7.85 -6.37 2.69
CA ARG A 67 -8.76 -5.26 2.35
C ARG A 67 -8.84 -5.05 0.84
N HIS A 68 -7.69 -4.96 0.18
CA HIS A 68 -7.57 -4.82 -1.28
C HIS A 68 -6.17 -5.28 -1.74
N LEU A 69 -6.10 -5.71 -3.01
CA LEU A 69 -4.88 -5.94 -3.77
C LEU A 69 -4.73 -4.84 -4.81
N GLY A 70 -3.62 -4.82 -5.54
CA GLY A 70 -3.51 -3.90 -6.65
C GLY A 70 -2.12 -3.77 -7.24
N TRP A 71 -1.95 -2.70 -7.99
CA TRP A 71 -0.69 -2.28 -8.54
C TRP A 71 -0.43 -0.80 -8.23
N GLU A 72 0.68 -0.53 -7.55
CA GLU A 72 1.31 0.77 -7.70
C GLU A 72 1.98 0.80 -9.07
N ASP A 73 1.48 1.68 -9.93
CA ASP A 73 1.87 1.82 -11.33
C ASP A 73 2.11 3.30 -11.61
N ALA A 74 3.38 3.68 -11.85
CA ALA A 74 3.75 5.06 -12.13
C ALA A 74 3.13 5.60 -13.44
N SER A 75 2.63 4.71 -14.32
CA SER A 75 1.90 5.10 -15.54
C SER A 75 0.38 5.23 -15.33
N ALA A 76 -0.13 5.03 -14.11
CA ALA A 76 -1.54 5.18 -13.82
C ALA A 76 -1.94 6.66 -13.90
N PRO A 77 -2.81 7.07 -14.85
CA PRO A 77 -3.22 8.47 -14.97
C PRO A 77 -4.21 8.88 -13.88
N GLU A 78 -4.90 7.91 -13.28
CA GLU A 78 -5.89 8.08 -12.21
C GLU A 78 -5.90 6.84 -11.32
N PHE A 79 -6.56 6.94 -10.15
CA PHE A 79 -6.91 5.80 -9.33
C PHE A 79 -8.07 5.04 -9.99
N SER A 80 -7.99 3.71 -10.03
CA SER A 80 -9.08 2.85 -10.49
C SER A 80 -9.21 1.62 -9.61
N GLU A 81 -10.43 1.11 -9.44
CA GLU A 81 -10.71 -0.14 -8.74
C GLU A 81 -11.58 -1.08 -9.58
N GLU A 82 -11.36 -2.38 -9.43
CA GLU A 82 -12.22 -3.43 -9.97
C GLU A 82 -12.31 -4.60 -8.98
N THR A 83 -13.29 -5.48 -9.12
CA THR A 83 -13.40 -6.69 -8.29
C THR A 83 -13.11 -7.92 -9.13
N ASP A 84 -12.19 -8.76 -8.65
CA ASP A 84 -11.85 -10.00 -9.34
C ASP A 84 -12.91 -11.10 -9.16
N VAL A 85 -12.70 -12.24 -9.83
CA VAL A 85 -13.60 -13.40 -9.77
C VAL A 85 -13.72 -14.05 -8.39
N ASN A 86 -12.81 -13.72 -7.46
CA ASN A 86 -12.82 -14.20 -6.07
C ASN A 86 -13.48 -13.18 -5.13
N GLY A 87 -13.94 -12.03 -5.63
CA GLY A 87 -14.51 -10.97 -4.82
C GLY A 87 -13.48 -10.05 -4.16
N ILE A 88 -12.20 -10.11 -4.58
CA ILE A 88 -11.16 -9.23 -4.05
C ILE A 88 -11.16 -7.92 -4.83
N VAL A 89 -11.15 -6.80 -4.13
CA VAL A 89 -10.95 -5.48 -4.74
C VAL A 89 -9.49 -5.33 -5.17
N TRP A 90 -9.29 -4.97 -6.43
CA TRP A 90 -8.02 -4.65 -7.05
C TRP A 90 -7.97 -3.17 -7.39
N GLU A 91 -6.95 -2.48 -6.90
CA GLU A 91 -6.70 -1.07 -7.17
C GLU A 91 -5.53 -0.90 -8.14
N ARG A 92 -5.54 0.17 -8.92
CA ARG A 92 -4.39 0.62 -9.69
C ARG A 92 -4.22 2.11 -9.50
N PHE A 93 -3.03 2.52 -9.08
CA PHE A 93 -2.75 3.89 -8.71
C PHE A 93 -1.28 4.24 -8.82
N SER A 94 -0.96 5.54 -8.86
CA SER A 94 0.42 6.02 -8.72
C SER A 94 0.78 6.20 -7.24
N ALA A 95 2.08 6.24 -6.92
CA ALA A 95 2.52 6.52 -5.55
C ALA A 95 1.96 7.86 -5.02
N GLN A 96 1.76 8.84 -5.91
CA GLN A 96 1.17 10.13 -5.56
C GLN A 96 -0.31 9.99 -5.17
N HIS A 97 -1.11 9.21 -5.91
CA HIS A 97 -2.53 9.00 -5.57
C HIS A 97 -2.69 8.42 -4.15
N GLN A 98 -1.85 7.44 -3.77
CA GLN A 98 -1.87 6.88 -2.42
C GLN A 98 -1.42 7.91 -1.37
N ALA A 99 -0.44 8.76 -1.71
CA ALA A 99 -0.03 9.82 -0.80
C ALA A 99 -1.12 10.88 -0.59
N ASP A 100 -1.84 11.24 -1.65
CA ASP A 100 -2.98 12.14 -1.57
C ASP A 100 -4.09 11.55 -0.68
N GLU A 101 -4.38 10.25 -0.80
CA GLU A 101 -5.33 9.57 0.09
C GLU A 101 -4.88 9.57 1.55
N ILE A 102 -3.62 9.20 1.82
CA ILE A 102 -3.04 9.22 3.16
C ILE A 102 -3.16 10.61 3.78
N ASN A 103 -2.85 11.66 3.02
CA ASN A 103 -2.92 13.04 3.50
C ASN A 103 -4.36 13.55 3.65
N ALA A 104 -5.31 13.03 2.86
CA ALA A 104 -6.73 13.34 3.02
C ALA A 104 -7.31 12.70 4.30
N LEU A 105 -6.92 11.46 4.61
CA LEU A 105 -7.36 10.74 5.81
C LEU A 105 -6.64 11.23 7.07
N TRP A 106 -5.34 11.49 6.96
CA TRP A 106 -4.48 11.93 8.05
C TRP A 106 -3.66 13.16 7.62
N PRO A 107 -4.23 14.38 7.70
CA PRO A 107 -3.53 15.59 7.26
C PRO A 107 -2.19 15.85 7.95
N SER A 108 -2.02 15.34 9.18
CA SER A 108 -0.75 15.42 9.92
C SER A 108 0.34 14.47 9.41
N ALA A 109 0.01 13.54 8.51
CA ALA A 109 1.00 12.65 7.89
C ALA A 109 1.99 13.43 7.03
N THR A 110 1.52 14.44 6.30
CA THR A 110 2.32 15.23 5.34
C THR A 110 3.17 14.34 4.42
N TYR A 111 2.65 13.17 4.09
CA TYR A 111 3.37 12.12 3.42
C TYR A 111 3.62 12.49 1.95
N GLN A 112 4.85 12.28 1.51
CA GLN A 112 5.26 12.45 0.11
C GLN A 112 5.99 11.17 -0.31
N PRO A 113 5.63 10.58 -1.46
CA PRO A 113 6.36 9.42 -1.96
C PRO A 113 7.77 9.86 -2.39
N GLU A 114 8.77 8.98 -2.18
CA GLU A 114 10.09 9.20 -2.76
C GLU A 114 10.00 9.17 -4.29
N LEU A 115 10.70 10.09 -4.96
CA LEU A 115 10.75 10.23 -6.43
C LEU A 115 11.47 9.06 -7.11
#